data_AF-A0A4P6JLZ2-F1
#
_entry.id   AF-A0A4P6JLZ2-F1
#
_cell.length_a   1.000
_cell.length_b   1.000
_cell.length_c   1.000
_cell.angle_alpha   90.00
_cell.angle_beta   90.00
_cell.angle_gamma   90.00
#
_symmetry.space_group_name_H-M   'P 1'
#
loop_
_entity.id
_entity.type
_entity.pdbx_description
1 polymer ?
#
loop_
_entity_poly.entity_id
_entity_poly.type
_entity_poly.pdbx_seq_one_letter_code
_entity_poly.pdbx_strand_id
1 'polypeptide(L)'
;MASLLPAEPPPPVPKVTKRSLPPDIRQEIIDLHAQYPAFHPHEIATICFVKFNRKPAPATVKLILTSDPKPTTTERRHPRYSEIEDGETRRRTVIRLHVDGWNAKSIAEYLNVSRTTVHDILRRFAEEQFAGMPDKSRARKRPRKADISTIQEIKKLSENPDIGAY
;
A
#
# COMPACT_ATOMS: atom_id res chain seq x y z
N MET A 1 -14.29 -57.92 12.41
CA MET A 1 -13.05 -57.73 11.62
C MET A 1 -13.18 -56.42 10.87
N ALA A 2 -12.49 -55.37 11.32
CA ALA A 2 -12.53 -54.05 10.70
C ALA A 2 -11.49 -53.99 9.58
N SER A 3 -11.93 -53.69 8.36
CA SER A 3 -11.09 -53.64 7.17
C SER A 3 -10.20 -52.40 7.18
N LEU A 4 -8.89 -52.62 7.16
CA LEU A 4 -7.83 -51.62 6.99
C LEU A 4 -7.72 -51.23 5.50
N LEU A 5 -8.67 -50.44 4.98
CA LEU A 5 -8.49 -49.77 3.69
C LEU A 5 -7.99 -48.34 3.94
N PRO A 6 -6.86 -47.92 3.33
CA PRO A 6 -6.42 -46.53 3.42
C PRO A 6 -7.42 -45.61 2.71
N ALA A 7 -7.54 -44.39 3.24
CA ALA A 7 -8.35 -43.31 2.69
C ALA A 7 -8.07 -43.09 1.19
N GLU A 8 -9.10 -42.65 0.46
CA GLU A 8 -9.04 -42.34 -0.97
C GLU A 8 -7.73 -41.65 -1.36
N PRO A 9 -7.13 -42.01 -2.52
CA PRO A 9 -5.94 -41.33 -3.00
C PRO A 9 -6.24 -39.83 -3.13
N PRO A 10 -5.31 -38.95 -2.73
CA PRO A 10 -5.50 -37.51 -2.89
C PRO A 10 -5.81 -37.20 -4.35
N PRO A 11 -6.69 -36.22 -4.62
CA PRO A 11 -7.12 -35.90 -5.98
C PRO A 11 -5.90 -35.69 -6.89
N PRO A 12 -5.94 -36.18 -8.13
CA PRO A 12 -4.81 -36.13 -9.03
C PRO A 12 -4.39 -34.67 -9.24
N VAL A 13 -3.21 -34.31 -8.74
CA VAL A 13 -2.62 -32.99 -8.99
C VAL A 13 -2.40 -32.89 -10.50
N PRO A 14 -3.02 -31.94 -11.20
CA PRO A 14 -2.89 -31.85 -12.65
C PRO A 14 -1.42 -31.66 -13.01
N LYS A 15 -0.91 -32.51 -13.91
CA LYS A 15 0.48 -32.43 -14.39
C LYS A 15 0.69 -31.07 -15.06
N VAL A 16 1.27 -30.12 -14.31
CA VAL A 16 1.59 -28.79 -14.81
C VAL A 16 2.71 -28.95 -15.82
N THR A 17 2.38 -29.00 -17.11
CA THR A 17 3.36 -28.90 -18.19
C THR A 17 4.22 -27.66 -17.93
N LYS A 18 5.53 -27.65 -18.21
CA LYS A 18 6.38 -26.46 -18.00
C LYS A 18 5.81 -25.18 -18.64
N ARG A 19 5.02 -25.33 -19.72
CA ARG A 19 4.27 -24.28 -20.44
C ARG A 19 2.98 -23.81 -19.75
N SER A 20 2.44 -24.60 -18.83
CA SER A 20 1.20 -24.36 -18.09
C SER A 20 1.53 -23.54 -16.83
N LEU A 21 0.74 -22.49 -16.58
CA LEU A 21 0.95 -21.65 -15.40
C LEU A 21 0.56 -22.44 -14.13
N PRO A 22 1.33 -22.39 -13.02
CA PRO A 22 0.93 -23.05 -11.77
C PRO A 22 -0.47 -22.59 -11.34
N PRO A 23 -1.29 -23.47 -10.74
CA PRO A 23 -2.67 -23.15 -10.36
C PRO A 23 -2.74 -21.93 -9.42
N ASP A 24 -1.78 -21.80 -8.51
CA ASP A 24 -1.70 -20.69 -7.55
C ASP A 24 -1.55 -19.32 -8.24
N ILE A 25 -0.72 -19.25 -9.30
CA ILE A 25 -0.55 -18.01 -10.07
C ILE A 25 -1.82 -17.69 -10.86
N ARG A 26 -2.55 -18.70 -11.36
CA ARG A 26 -3.83 -18.45 -12.04
C ARG A 26 -4.85 -17.89 -11.06
N GLN A 27 -4.97 -18.47 -9.87
CA GLN A 27 -5.87 -17.97 -8.84
C GLN A 27 -5.52 -16.54 -8.43
N GLU A 28 -4.23 -16.23 -8.22
CA GLU A 28 -3.82 -14.86 -7.92
C GLU A 28 -4.19 -13.86 -9.04
N ILE A 29 -4.02 -14.23 -10.31
CA ILE A 29 -4.43 -13.36 -11.44
C ILE A 29 -5.93 -13.03 -11.37
N ILE A 30 -6.74 -14.03 -11.05
CA ILE A 30 -8.19 -13.90 -10.97
C ILE A 30 -8.59 -13.07 -9.75
N ASP A 31 -7.99 -13.35 -8.60
CA ASP A 31 -8.26 -12.63 -7.36
C ASP A 31 -7.82 -11.15 -7.46
N LEU A 32 -6.69 -10.86 -8.11
CA LEU A 32 -6.25 -9.48 -8.36
C LEU A 32 -7.23 -8.73 -9.27
N HIS A 33 -7.70 -9.39 -10.32
CA HIS A 33 -8.68 -8.79 -11.24
C HIS A 33 -10.04 -8.61 -10.57
N ALA A 34 -10.48 -9.55 -9.73
CA ALA A 34 -11.71 -9.43 -8.95
C ALA A 34 -11.64 -8.27 -7.94
N GLN A 35 -10.50 -8.09 -7.27
CA GLN A 35 -10.28 -7.00 -6.32
C GLN A 35 -10.23 -5.61 -6.97
N TYR A 36 -9.60 -5.50 -8.15
CA TYR A 36 -9.47 -4.25 -8.89
C TYR A 36 -9.48 -4.50 -10.41
N PRO A 37 -10.67 -4.44 -11.06
CA PRO A 37 -10.81 -4.75 -12.48
C PRO A 37 -10.07 -3.83 -13.44
N ALA A 38 -9.68 -2.62 -12.99
CA ALA A 38 -8.99 -1.65 -13.84
C ALA A 38 -7.48 -1.93 -14.02
N PHE A 39 -6.98 -3.04 -13.46
CA PHE A 39 -5.61 -3.48 -13.69
C PHE A 39 -5.30 -3.73 -15.15
N HIS A 40 -4.14 -3.24 -15.60
CA HIS A 40 -3.62 -3.65 -16.90
C HIS A 40 -2.96 -5.03 -16.80
N PRO A 41 -3.05 -5.89 -17.84
CA PRO A 41 -2.44 -7.22 -17.83
C PRO A 41 -0.93 -7.24 -17.51
N HIS A 42 -0.20 -6.17 -17.88
CA HIS A 42 1.22 -6.01 -17.55
C HIS A 42 1.46 -5.73 -16.06
N GLU A 43 0.53 -5.04 -15.39
CA GLU A 43 0.62 -4.76 -13.95
C GLU A 43 0.40 -6.06 -13.16
N ILE A 44 -0.64 -6.84 -13.53
CA ILE A 44 -0.88 -8.17 -12.94
C ILE A 44 0.34 -9.07 -13.12
N ALA A 45 0.95 -9.09 -14.31
CA ALA A 45 2.15 -9.87 -14.56
C ALA A 45 3.34 -9.42 -13.69
N THR A 46 3.45 -8.13 -13.39
CA THR A 46 4.50 -7.57 -12.53
C THR A 46 4.29 -7.96 -11.08
N ILE A 47 3.05 -7.86 -10.58
CA ILE A 47 2.69 -8.33 -9.23
C ILE A 47 2.97 -9.84 -9.09
N CYS A 48 2.57 -10.65 -10.06
CA CYS A 48 2.85 -12.09 -10.07
C CYS A 48 4.36 -12.39 -10.09
N PHE A 49 5.14 -11.58 -10.81
CA PHE A 49 6.60 -11.72 -10.84
C PHE A 49 7.20 -11.44 -9.46
N VAL A 50 6.78 -10.38 -8.77
CA VAL A 50 7.28 -10.06 -7.43
C VAL A 50 6.91 -11.14 -6.42
N LYS A 51 5.67 -11.66 -6.46
CA LYS A 51 5.19 -12.66 -5.48
C LYS A 51 5.73 -14.08 -5.70
N PHE A 52 5.81 -14.53 -6.96
CA PHE A 52 6.13 -15.93 -7.29
C PHE A 52 7.46 -16.10 -8.03
N ASN A 53 8.22 -15.01 -8.23
CA ASN A 53 9.43 -14.98 -9.07
C ASN A 53 9.22 -15.52 -10.49
N ARG A 54 7.97 -15.49 -10.99
CA ARG A 54 7.57 -16.00 -12.30
C ARG A 54 6.63 -15.01 -12.96
N LYS A 55 7.08 -14.42 -14.07
CA LYS A 55 6.31 -13.44 -14.83
C LYS A 55 5.42 -14.13 -15.87
N PRO A 56 4.08 -14.13 -15.72
CA PRO A 56 3.21 -14.60 -16.79
C PRO A 56 3.28 -13.63 -17.97
N ALA A 57 3.15 -14.15 -19.20
CA ALA A 57 3.04 -13.29 -20.37
C ALA A 57 1.69 -12.53 -20.31
N PRO A 58 1.64 -11.25 -20.72
CA PRO A 58 0.39 -10.47 -20.73
C PRO A 58 -0.73 -11.12 -21.55
N ALA A 59 -0.38 -11.83 -22.63
CA ALA A 59 -1.34 -12.60 -23.43
C ALA A 59 -1.93 -13.78 -22.64
N THR A 60 -1.13 -14.45 -21.81
CA THR A 60 -1.59 -15.52 -20.92
C THR A 60 -2.53 -14.99 -19.84
N VAL A 61 -2.24 -13.80 -19.29
CA VAL A 61 -3.14 -13.13 -18.33
C VAL A 61 -4.50 -12.86 -18.98
N LYS A 62 -4.53 -12.26 -20.19
CA LYS A 62 -5.78 -12.04 -20.93
C LYS A 62 -6.56 -13.34 -21.16
N LEU A 63 -5.88 -14.39 -21.60
CA LEU A 63 -6.51 -15.69 -21.85
C LEU A 63 -7.14 -16.28 -20.57
N ILE A 64 -6.45 -16.18 -19.43
CA ILE A 64 -6.98 -16.65 -18.14
C ILE A 64 -8.22 -15.85 -17.74
N LEU A 65 -8.18 -14.52 -17.90
CA LEU A 65 -9.31 -13.65 -17.58
C LEU A 65 -10.53 -13.90 -18.48
N THR A 66 -10.33 -14.24 -19.76
CA THR A 66 -11.42 -14.60 -20.68
C THR A 66 -11.98 -16.01 -20.45
N SER A 67 -11.23 -16.89 -19.78
CA SER A 67 -11.67 -18.27 -19.52
C SER A 67 -12.65 -18.38 -18.34
N ASP A 68 -13.10 -17.25 -17.79
CA ASP A 68 -14.04 -17.09 -16.66
C ASP A 68 -13.90 -18.09 -15.48
N PRO A 69 -12.69 -18.31 -14.94
CA PRO A 69 -12.54 -19.05 -13.68
C PRO A 69 -13.07 -18.23 -12.50
N LYS A 70 -13.77 -18.88 -11.56
CA LYS A 70 -14.37 -18.22 -10.39
C LYS A 70 -13.28 -17.68 -9.45
N PRO A 71 -13.35 -16.40 -9.02
CA PRO A 71 -12.44 -15.86 -8.01
C PRO A 71 -12.63 -16.60 -6.68
N THR A 72 -11.53 -16.84 -6.00
CA THR A 72 -11.55 -17.39 -4.64
C THR A 72 -11.87 -16.29 -3.65
N THR A 73 -11.37 -15.08 -3.90
CA THR A 73 -11.62 -13.89 -3.05
C THR A 73 -12.19 -12.75 -3.88
N THR A 74 -13.43 -12.36 -3.59
CA THR A 74 -14.08 -11.18 -4.19
C THR A 74 -13.95 -9.94 -3.31
N GLU A 75 -13.65 -10.12 -2.02
CA GLU A 75 -13.54 -9.01 -1.07
C GLU A 75 -12.26 -8.20 -1.27
N ARG A 76 -12.35 -6.89 -1.02
CA ARG A 76 -11.17 -6.02 -1.05
C ARG A 76 -10.19 -6.43 0.06
N ARG A 77 -8.96 -6.80 -0.31
CA ARG A 77 -7.88 -7.11 0.64
C ARG A 77 -7.55 -5.95 1.59
N HIS A 78 -7.66 -4.72 1.12
CA HIS A 78 -7.46 -3.53 1.95
C HIS A 78 -8.66 -2.57 1.87
N PRO A 79 -9.06 -1.97 3.00
CA PRO A 79 -10.07 -0.92 3.03
C PRO A 79 -9.57 0.33 2.29
N ARG A 80 -10.49 1.25 1.98
CA ARG A 80 -10.13 2.55 1.38
C ARG A 80 -9.26 3.35 2.34
N TYR A 81 -8.47 4.28 1.82
CA TYR A 81 -7.56 5.08 2.66
C TYR A 81 -8.28 5.86 3.77
N SER A 82 -9.50 6.35 3.51
CA SER A 82 -10.32 7.07 4.48
C SER A 82 -10.88 6.19 5.60
N GLU A 83 -11.08 4.90 5.35
CA GLU A 83 -11.69 3.94 6.28
C GLU A 83 -10.68 3.44 7.33
N ILE A 84 -9.38 3.56 7.05
CA ILE A 84 -8.34 3.24 8.02
C ILE A 84 -8.24 4.41 9.00
N GLU A 85 -8.43 4.22 10.30
CA GLU A 85 -8.39 5.33 11.26
C GLU A 85 -6.95 5.82 11.52
N ASP A 86 -6.03 4.88 11.72
CA ASP A 86 -4.64 5.19 12.05
C ASP A 86 -3.83 5.64 10.82
N GLY A 87 -3.23 6.83 10.93
CA GLY A 87 -2.40 7.44 9.90
C GLY A 87 -1.12 6.65 9.60
N GLU A 88 -0.58 5.94 10.59
CA GLU A 88 0.60 5.09 10.41
C GLU A 88 0.23 3.84 9.59
N THR A 89 -0.87 3.19 9.96
CA THR A 89 -1.43 2.04 9.24
C THR A 89 -1.78 2.39 7.80
N ARG A 90 -2.36 3.58 7.54
CA ARG A 90 -2.60 4.09 6.17
C ARG A 90 -1.35 4.08 5.31
N ARG A 91 -0.25 4.66 5.81
CA ARG A 91 1.03 4.77 5.09
C ARG A 91 1.68 3.40 4.90
N ARG A 92 1.60 2.53 5.91
CA ARG A 92 2.07 1.13 5.80
C ARG A 92 1.34 0.36 4.71
N THR A 93 0.02 0.53 4.58
CA THR A 93 -0.75 -0.13 3.51
C THR A 93 -0.27 0.29 2.12
N VAL A 94 0.01 1.59 1.91
CA VAL A 94 0.59 2.08 0.65
C VAL A 94 1.93 1.41 0.35
N ILE A 95 2.81 1.31 1.36
CA ILE A 95 4.14 0.71 1.20
C ILE A 95 4.04 -0.79 0.93
N ARG A 96 3.15 -1.51 1.64
CA ARG A 96 2.91 -2.94 1.41
C ARG A 96 2.48 -3.21 -0.03
N LEU A 97 1.49 -2.46 -0.52
CA LEU A 97 1.05 -2.59 -1.92
C LEU A 97 2.20 -2.31 -2.91
N HIS A 98 3.05 -1.32 -2.62
CA HIS A 98 4.18 -1.01 -3.48
C HIS A 98 5.24 -2.13 -3.47
N VAL A 99 5.54 -2.71 -2.31
CA VAL A 99 6.44 -3.86 -2.18
C VAL A 99 5.88 -5.10 -2.86
N ASP A 100 4.56 -5.28 -2.86
CA ASP A 100 3.87 -6.35 -3.62
C ASP A 100 3.95 -6.15 -5.15
N GLY A 101 4.55 -5.04 -5.62
CA GLY A 101 4.74 -4.75 -7.04
C GLY A 101 3.63 -3.93 -7.67
N TRP A 102 2.75 -3.34 -6.88
CA TRP A 102 1.71 -2.45 -7.41
C TRP A 102 2.30 -1.12 -7.87
N ASN A 103 1.79 -0.63 -8.99
CA ASN A 103 2.13 0.68 -9.52
C ASN A 103 1.49 1.80 -8.67
N ALA A 104 2.18 2.93 -8.50
CA ALA A 104 1.70 4.08 -7.75
C ALA A 104 0.33 4.60 -8.25
N LYS A 105 0.09 4.52 -9.56
CA LYS A 105 -1.23 4.84 -10.16
C LYS A 105 -2.32 3.90 -9.64
N SER A 106 -2.11 2.59 -9.74
CA SER A 106 -3.10 1.58 -9.33
C SER A 106 -3.33 1.62 -7.83
N ILE A 107 -2.29 1.88 -7.02
CA ILE A 107 -2.40 2.10 -5.57
C ILE A 107 -3.31 3.30 -5.27
N ALA A 108 -3.08 4.42 -5.96
CA ALA A 108 -3.85 5.65 -5.75
C ALA A 108 -5.34 5.43 -6.05
N GLU A 109 -5.64 4.79 -7.18
CA GLU A 109 -7.02 4.51 -7.61
C GLU A 109 -7.68 3.44 -6.72
N TYR A 110 -6.95 2.40 -6.31
CA TYR A 110 -7.45 1.35 -5.43
C TYR A 110 -7.83 1.87 -4.03
N LEU A 111 -6.96 2.70 -3.44
CA LEU A 111 -7.15 3.29 -2.11
C LEU A 111 -8.01 4.58 -2.12
N ASN A 112 -8.36 5.10 -3.30
CA ASN A 112 -9.07 6.35 -3.51
C ASN A 112 -8.34 7.58 -2.93
N VAL A 113 -7.07 7.75 -3.30
CA VAL A 113 -6.21 8.88 -2.92
C VAL A 113 -5.53 9.50 -4.14
N SER A 114 -4.97 10.70 -3.97
CA SER A 114 -4.18 11.32 -5.03
C SER A 114 -2.86 10.57 -5.26
N ARG A 115 -2.40 10.54 -6.52
CA ARG A 115 -1.07 10.01 -6.86
C ARG A 115 0.06 10.77 -6.15
N THR A 116 -0.12 12.07 -5.92
CA THR A 116 0.82 12.89 -5.15
C THR A 116 0.99 12.35 -3.72
N THR A 117 -0.11 12.00 -3.05
CA THR A 117 -0.07 11.41 -1.70
C THR A 117 0.73 10.10 -1.69
N VAL A 118 0.51 9.23 -2.68
CA VAL A 118 1.26 7.97 -2.81
C VAL A 118 2.75 8.24 -3.00
N HIS A 119 3.12 9.12 -3.93
CA HIS A 119 4.52 9.47 -4.18
C HIS A 119 5.20 10.13 -2.97
N ASP A 120 4.50 10.99 -2.24
CA ASP A 120 5.04 11.65 -1.05
C ASP A 120 5.29 10.62 0.07
N ILE A 121 4.38 9.65 0.25
CA ILE A 121 4.56 8.55 1.21
C ILE A 121 5.76 7.68 0.82
N LEU A 122 5.87 7.30 -0.46
CA LEU A 122 6.98 6.49 -0.95
C LEU A 122 8.33 7.22 -0.86
N ARG A 123 8.36 8.52 -1.18
CA ARG A 123 9.56 9.37 -1.03
C ARG A 123 9.98 9.45 0.43
N ARG A 124 9.03 9.76 1.32
CA ARG A 124 9.30 9.83 2.75
C ARG A 124 9.79 8.49 3.32
N PHE A 125 9.24 7.38 2.85
CA PHE A 125 9.74 6.06 3.22
C PHE A 125 11.17 5.81 2.72
N ALA A 126 11.50 6.22 1.50
CA ALA A 126 12.87 6.09 0.99
C ALA A 126 13.88 6.90 1.84
N GLU A 127 13.51 8.10 2.28
CA GLU A 127 14.36 9.00 3.07
C GLU A 127 14.45 8.61 4.56
N GLU A 128 13.33 8.24 5.17
CA GLU A 128 13.19 8.12 6.64
C GLU A 128 12.86 6.70 7.10
N GLN A 129 12.62 5.77 6.17
CA GLN A 129 12.24 4.38 6.45
C GLN A 129 11.05 4.30 7.41
N PHE A 130 11.08 3.38 8.37
CA PHE A 130 10.01 3.21 9.36
C PHE A 130 9.90 4.40 10.34
N ALA A 131 10.97 5.15 10.58
CA ALA A 131 10.95 6.34 11.45
C ALA A 131 10.10 7.48 10.85
N GLY A 132 9.88 7.46 9.53
CA GLY A 132 9.02 8.39 8.82
C GLY A 132 7.53 8.00 8.80
N MET A 133 7.11 6.91 9.43
CA MET A 133 5.71 6.49 9.41
C MET A 133 4.76 7.21 10.37
N PRO A 134 5.15 7.60 11.59
CA PRO A 134 4.23 8.28 12.51
C PRO A 134 3.82 9.65 11.97
N ASP A 135 2.66 10.13 12.44
CA ASP A 135 2.19 11.44 12.03
C ASP A 135 3.14 12.54 12.49
N LYS A 136 3.51 13.40 11.55
CA LYS A 136 4.35 14.56 11.84
C LYS A 136 3.45 15.75 12.03
N SER A 137 3.71 16.47 13.12
CA SER A 137 3.07 17.75 13.34
C SER A 137 3.26 18.64 12.09
N ARG A 138 2.13 19.05 11.52
CA ARG A 138 2.08 20.06 10.45
C ARG A 138 2.18 21.48 11.00
N ALA A 139 2.39 21.62 12.32
CA ALA A 139 2.54 22.92 12.95
C ALA A 139 3.74 23.65 12.34
N ARG A 140 3.55 24.96 12.14
CA ARG A 140 4.56 25.84 11.58
C ARG A 140 5.77 25.88 12.51
N LYS A 141 6.93 25.44 12.03
CA LYS A 141 8.20 25.48 12.79
C LYS A 141 8.88 26.86 12.82
N ARG A 142 8.36 27.85 12.07
CA ARG A 142 8.91 29.21 12.07
C ARG A 142 8.34 30.00 13.25
N PRO A 143 9.17 30.79 13.98
CA PRO A 143 8.66 31.64 15.05
C PRO A 143 7.57 32.57 14.51
N ARG A 144 6.51 32.75 15.30
CA ARG A 144 5.52 33.80 15.02
C ARG A 144 6.27 35.13 15.09
N LYS A 145 6.09 36.01 14.11
CA LYS A 145 6.50 37.40 14.31
C LYS A 145 5.71 37.88 15.53
N ALA A 146 6.40 38.45 16.52
CA ALA A 146 5.74 39.01 17.68
C ALA A 146 4.71 40.05 17.20
N ASP A 147 3.50 39.98 17.73
CA ASP A 147 2.49 41.01 17.44
C ASP A 147 2.99 42.34 18.00
N ILE A 148 2.57 43.44 17.37
CA ILE A 148 2.99 44.80 17.76
C ILE A 148 2.73 45.03 19.27
N SER A 149 1.64 44.47 19.82
CA SER A 149 1.33 44.50 21.26
C SER A 149 2.42 43.83 22.11
N THR A 150 2.90 42.66 21.70
CA THR A 150 3.95 41.92 22.42
C THR A 150 5.28 42.67 22.35
N ILE A 151 5.59 43.29 21.21
CA ILE A 151 6.78 44.14 21.06
C ILE A 151 6.68 45.38 21.96
N GLN A 152 5.50 46.00 22.06
CA GLN A 152 5.26 47.16 22.94
C GLN A 152 5.35 46.81 24.42
N GLU A 153 4.87 45.64 24.85
CA GLU A 153 5.01 45.16 26.22
C GLU A 153 6.48 44.88 26.57
N ILE A 154 7.24 44.24 25.67
CA ILE A 154 8.68 44.03 25.83
C ILE A 154 9.41 45.38 25.96
N LYS A 155 9.03 46.38 25.16
CA LYS A 155 9.60 47.72 25.22
C LYS A 155 9.31 48.41 26.56
N LYS A 156 8.06 48.36 27.04
CA LYS A 156 7.69 48.89 28.37
C LYS A 156 8.48 48.22 29.49
N LEU A 157 8.67 46.90 29.43
CA LEU A 157 9.46 46.15 30.41
C LEU A 157 10.95 46.52 30.35
N SER A 158 11.50 46.81 29.16
CA SER A 158 12.90 47.24 28.99
C SER A 158 13.17 48.68 29.44
N GLU A 159 12.14 49.53 29.45
CA GLU A 159 12.23 50.93 29.89
C GLU A 159 12.10 51.08 31.41
N ASN A 160 11.91 49.98 32.16
CA ASN A 160 11.94 50.01 33.62
C ASN A 160 13.36 50.36 34.12
N PRO A 161 13.55 51.53 34.75
CA PRO A 161 14.86 52.03 35.16
C PRO A 161 15.52 51.23 36.28
N ASP A 162 14.79 50.31 36.93
CA ASP A 162 15.27 49.52 38.06
C ASP A 162 16.00 48.21 37.65
N ILE A 163 16.06 47.87 36.36
CA ILE A 163 16.67 46.60 35.88
C ILE A 163 18.21 46.67 35.77
N GLY A 164 18.82 47.84 36.01
CA GLY A 164 20.28 48.03 36.01
C GLY A 164 20.89 48.49 37.33
N ALA A 165 20.11 48.54 38.42
CA ALA A 165 20.59 49.01 39.72
C ALA A 165 21.10 47.83 40.58
N TYR A 166 22.28 47.30 40.23
CA TYR A 166 23.11 46.47 41.11
C TYR A 166 24.59 46.73 40.85
#